data_AF-A0A653YAY9-F1
#
_entry.id   AF-A0A653YAY9-F1
#
_cell.length_a   1.000
_cell.length_b   1.000
_cell.length_c   1.000
_cell.angle_alpha   90.00
_cell.angle_beta   90.00
_cell.angle_gamma   90.00
#
_symmetry.space_group_name_H-M   'P 1'
#
loop_
_entity.id
_entity.type
_entity.pdbx_description
1 polymer ?
#
loop_
_entity_poly.entity_id
_entity_poly.type
_entity_poly.pdbx_seq_one_letter_code
_entity_poly.pdbx_strand_id
1 'polypeptide(L)'
;MKDILLEQIRKTEKLQRSLFYSTDKNPFHCTNELYELLKHAITKKEPFSMVRLGDGEGRVLAYPNLFNKDIFLNQVLTYQFGRSVVEELKRIFGDDYLQPSMTHLQSLILDAVKNADIIGAPSWLHFRDSTNDTNIIPQAAQSVCLTTIEASVEKSVPIFDHFIFKPFHKEGLFNQLLKGLDQLTVISHTDITDQIASHFNLPKCDHIKIPGHQSFMQSGEFHYPTLYPEIESKINVKRRGDVFLVAAGYLGKHYCNIIKKKGGIGIDIGSIFDGWAGKGRPDATANKAYLLKGSRTLYIHMGHHKTGTTSLQWSLKQSEHQLADAGVNFLTSNGSGNSSELISVTAHRSHIVAKPQKSFYELIANAKQGNAVISAEHLSFIEDEKEIEELFNFSKKYFDDVKIICYLRRQDKLAISLKQQAAKQPFYGASPSSAICGHDSDSVMPKFTFTLLNYLDFKSKIEKWRAIFGNQNVVLRIYDKKVLVDGCVCKDFSSILRLKQPLKSLKINEGLGVVKTKVKHFLLETKAPREIVSYVDELSFNDSNYTLVNKELRLPNILSKFYEDNTMLDLDKDLLACLNSPSVHTYTEPARAIAEITLEILNEAKQNKSIEIDKYKKVVEAYL
;
A
#
# COMPACT_ATOMS: atom_id res chain seq x y z
N MET A 1 33.12 -39.88 -16.90
CA MET A 1 31.91 -39.25 -16.29
C MET A 1 31.57 -37.95 -17.01
N LYS A 2 32.49 -36.97 -17.13
CA LYS A 2 32.25 -35.70 -17.85
C LYS A 2 31.66 -35.89 -19.26
N ASP A 3 32.23 -36.76 -20.09
CA ASP A 3 31.73 -36.98 -21.46
C ASP A 3 30.30 -37.56 -21.50
N ILE A 4 29.96 -38.45 -20.55
CA ILE A 4 28.62 -39.03 -20.41
C ILE A 4 27.60 -37.92 -20.06
N LEU A 5 27.99 -37.00 -19.16
CA LEU A 5 27.14 -35.87 -18.77
C LEU A 5 26.95 -34.88 -19.93
N LEU A 6 28.02 -34.56 -20.68
CA LEU A 6 27.94 -33.72 -21.87
C LEU A 6 27.05 -34.35 -22.94
N GLU A 7 27.18 -35.65 -23.17
CA GLU A 7 26.34 -36.38 -24.11
C GLU A 7 24.87 -36.34 -23.70
N GLN A 8 24.58 -36.49 -22.41
CA GLN A 8 23.22 -36.36 -21.88
C GLN A 8 22.65 -34.93 -22.04
N ILE A 9 23.48 -33.89 -21.98
CA ILE A 9 23.06 -32.51 -22.25
C ILE A 9 22.76 -32.33 -23.75
N ARG A 10 23.67 -32.78 -24.63
CA ARG A 10 23.54 -32.69 -26.10
C ARG A 10 22.27 -33.33 -26.64
N LYS A 11 21.87 -34.49 -26.09
CA LYS A 11 20.62 -35.18 -26.44
C LYS A 11 19.36 -34.30 -26.34
N THR A 12 19.41 -33.27 -25.50
CA THR A 12 18.26 -32.40 -25.24
C THR A 12 18.35 -31.02 -25.88
N GLU A 13 19.40 -30.70 -26.63
CA GLU A 13 19.61 -29.36 -27.20
C GLU A 13 18.39 -28.84 -27.99
N LYS A 14 17.72 -29.71 -28.75
CA LYS A 14 16.49 -29.34 -29.46
C LYS A 14 15.34 -29.04 -28.48
N LEU A 15 15.16 -29.90 -27.47
CA LEU A 15 14.12 -29.80 -26.46
C LEU A 15 14.25 -28.55 -25.59
N GLN A 16 15.49 -28.12 -25.32
CA GLN A 16 15.79 -26.95 -24.50
C GLN A 16 15.10 -25.67 -24.99
N ARG A 17 14.72 -25.61 -26.28
CA ARG A 17 13.92 -24.51 -26.85
C ARG A 17 12.54 -24.95 -27.30
N SER A 18 12.41 -26.12 -27.93
CA SER A 18 11.17 -26.49 -28.62
C SER A 18 10.01 -26.88 -27.69
N LEU A 19 10.29 -27.23 -26.43
CA LEU A 19 9.24 -27.63 -25.49
C LEU A 19 8.47 -26.43 -24.90
N PHE A 20 9.07 -25.24 -24.90
CA PHE A 20 8.58 -24.12 -24.09
C PHE A 20 7.45 -23.35 -24.78
N TYR A 21 6.51 -22.90 -23.97
CA TYR A 21 5.35 -22.11 -24.37
C TYR A 21 5.75 -20.85 -25.17
N SER A 22 6.82 -20.17 -24.72
CA SER A 22 7.43 -19.08 -25.47
C SER A 22 8.73 -19.54 -26.12
N THR A 23 8.88 -19.26 -27.40
CA THR A 23 10.12 -19.44 -28.17
C THR A 23 10.87 -18.13 -28.38
N ASP A 24 10.44 -17.04 -27.71
CA ASP A 24 11.11 -15.74 -27.76
C ASP A 24 12.54 -15.82 -27.18
N LYS A 25 13.37 -14.78 -27.38
CA LYS A 25 14.74 -14.70 -26.87
C LYS A 25 14.83 -14.85 -25.35
N ASN A 26 13.75 -14.54 -24.63
CA ASN A 26 13.63 -14.62 -23.18
C ASN A 26 12.44 -15.53 -22.79
N PRO A 27 12.65 -16.67 -22.11
CA PRO A 27 11.58 -17.58 -21.70
C PRO A 27 10.68 -17.00 -20.60
N PHE A 28 11.00 -15.81 -20.08
CA PHE A 28 10.20 -15.11 -19.09
C PHE A 28 9.17 -14.14 -19.68
N HIS A 29 9.18 -13.87 -21.00
CA HIS A 29 8.19 -13.00 -21.66
C HIS A 29 6.80 -13.65 -21.83
N CYS A 30 6.45 -14.60 -20.96
CA CYS A 30 5.16 -15.28 -20.97
C CYS A 30 4.52 -15.38 -19.57
N THR A 31 4.87 -14.47 -18.66
CA THR A 31 4.31 -14.40 -17.31
C THR A 31 2.81 -14.11 -17.32
N ASN A 32 2.33 -13.30 -18.25
CA ASN A 32 0.90 -12.99 -18.40
C ASN A 32 0.09 -14.20 -18.89
N GLU A 33 0.65 -15.03 -19.77
CA GLU A 33 0.00 -16.23 -20.27
C GLU A 33 -0.09 -17.29 -19.18
N LEU A 34 0.96 -17.45 -18.38
CA LEU A 34 0.88 -18.26 -17.15
C LEU A 34 -0.20 -17.72 -16.20
N TYR A 35 -0.27 -16.39 -16.03
CA TYR A 35 -1.29 -15.76 -15.18
C TYR A 35 -2.71 -16.06 -15.67
N GLU A 36 -2.98 -15.90 -16.97
CA GLU A 36 -4.31 -16.16 -17.52
C GLU A 36 -4.69 -17.64 -17.44
N LEU A 37 -3.75 -18.59 -17.62
CA LEU A 37 -4.02 -20.02 -17.42
C LEU A 37 -4.40 -20.34 -15.96
N LEU A 38 -3.62 -19.83 -14.99
CA LEU A 38 -3.90 -20.04 -13.56
C LEU A 38 -5.21 -19.37 -13.14
N LYS A 39 -5.44 -18.14 -13.59
CA LYS A 39 -6.68 -17.38 -13.33
C LYS A 39 -7.89 -18.07 -13.94
N HIS A 40 -7.77 -18.67 -15.12
CA HIS A 40 -8.83 -19.45 -15.74
C HIS A 40 -9.24 -20.61 -14.85
N ALA A 41 -8.27 -21.44 -14.42
CA ALA A 41 -8.53 -22.57 -13.54
C ALA A 41 -9.19 -22.15 -12.23
N ILE A 42 -8.69 -21.09 -11.59
CA ILE A 42 -9.26 -20.52 -10.36
C ILE A 42 -10.69 -20.04 -10.57
N THR A 43 -10.94 -19.27 -11.64
CA THR A 43 -12.26 -18.69 -11.93
C THR A 43 -13.29 -19.77 -12.26
N LYS A 44 -12.87 -20.81 -13.01
CA LYS A 44 -13.73 -21.94 -13.38
C LYS A 44 -13.82 -23.02 -12.31
N LYS A 45 -13.04 -22.91 -11.24
CA LYS A 45 -12.92 -23.93 -10.18
C LYS A 45 -12.57 -25.30 -10.76
N GLU A 46 -11.71 -25.30 -11.77
CA GLU A 46 -11.26 -26.51 -12.45
C GLU A 46 -10.13 -27.15 -11.66
N PRO A 47 -10.20 -28.46 -11.33
CA PRO A 47 -9.09 -29.14 -10.69
C PRO A 47 -7.83 -29.02 -11.53
N PHE A 48 -6.75 -28.56 -10.92
CA PHE A 48 -5.57 -28.11 -11.67
C PHE A 48 -4.29 -28.41 -10.90
N SER A 49 -3.22 -28.79 -11.60
CA SER A 49 -1.90 -28.99 -11.02
C SER A 49 -0.81 -28.32 -11.86
N MET A 50 -0.04 -27.47 -11.20
CA MET A 50 1.21 -26.94 -11.72
C MET A 50 2.38 -27.48 -10.90
N VAL A 51 3.31 -28.15 -11.60
CA VAL A 51 4.50 -28.76 -11.01
C VAL A 51 5.76 -28.18 -11.63
N ARG A 52 6.88 -28.14 -10.90
CA ARG A 52 8.15 -27.63 -11.44
C ARG A 52 9.28 -28.63 -11.21
N LEU A 53 10.13 -28.78 -12.22
CA LEU A 53 11.31 -29.64 -12.19
C LEU A 53 12.58 -28.79 -12.35
N GLY A 54 13.54 -28.99 -11.46
CA GLY A 54 14.88 -28.42 -11.52
C GLY A 54 15.96 -29.49 -11.52
N ASP A 55 17.18 -29.11 -11.15
CA ASP A 55 18.32 -30.04 -11.08
C ASP A 55 18.13 -31.11 -9.99
N GLY A 56 17.49 -30.75 -8.87
CA GLY A 56 17.17 -31.68 -7.79
C GLY A 56 16.33 -32.88 -8.25
N GLU A 57 15.20 -32.61 -8.92
CA GLU A 57 14.32 -33.65 -9.48
C GLU A 57 15.02 -34.44 -10.57
N GLY A 58 15.81 -33.77 -11.41
CA GLY A 58 16.62 -34.42 -12.43
C GLY A 58 17.59 -35.45 -11.85
N ARG A 59 18.21 -35.16 -10.69
CA ARG A 59 19.09 -36.12 -10.00
C ARG A 59 18.34 -37.33 -9.47
N VAL A 60 17.12 -37.13 -8.94
CA VAL A 60 16.23 -38.23 -8.52
C VAL A 60 15.87 -39.10 -9.71
N LEU A 61 15.43 -38.51 -10.81
CA LEU A 61 15.00 -39.22 -12.01
C LEU A 61 16.15 -39.94 -12.75
N ALA A 62 17.37 -39.43 -12.62
CA ALA A 62 18.54 -40.00 -13.29
C ALA A 62 19.26 -41.10 -12.49
N TYR A 63 18.92 -41.31 -11.22
CA TYR A 63 19.51 -42.38 -10.41
C TYR A 63 18.88 -43.75 -10.75
N PRO A 64 19.66 -44.85 -10.86
CA PRO A 64 21.12 -44.93 -10.78
C PRO A 64 21.85 -44.74 -12.13
N ASN A 65 21.11 -44.51 -13.21
CA ASN A 65 21.63 -44.57 -14.59
C ASN A 65 22.70 -43.52 -14.91
N LEU A 66 22.59 -42.30 -14.36
CA LEU A 66 23.52 -41.19 -14.65
C LEU A 66 24.37 -40.80 -13.44
N PHE A 67 23.82 -40.91 -12.23
CA PHE A 67 24.50 -40.53 -11.00
C PHE A 67 24.72 -41.73 -10.10
N ASN A 68 25.93 -41.85 -9.59
CA ASN A 68 26.28 -42.89 -8.63
C ASN A 68 25.68 -42.61 -7.24
N LYS A 69 25.73 -43.62 -6.37
CA LYS A 69 25.22 -43.59 -4.99
C LYS A 69 25.78 -42.42 -4.17
N ASP A 70 27.08 -42.15 -4.25
CA ASP A 70 27.72 -41.14 -3.42
C ASP A 70 27.32 -39.71 -3.80
N ILE A 71 27.28 -39.42 -5.10
CA ILE A 71 26.80 -38.12 -5.61
C ILE A 71 25.33 -37.94 -5.22
N PHE A 72 24.53 -38.98 -5.39
CA PHE A 72 23.11 -38.95 -5.12
C PHE A 72 22.79 -38.74 -3.64
N LEU A 73 23.39 -39.54 -2.75
CA LEU A 73 23.20 -39.42 -1.30
C LEU A 73 23.56 -38.01 -0.81
N ASN A 74 24.75 -37.52 -1.18
CA ASN A 74 25.26 -36.25 -0.67
C ASN A 74 24.52 -35.03 -1.22
N GLN A 75 24.13 -35.04 -2.50
CA GLN A 75 23.58 -33.87 -3.18
C GLN A 75 22.05 -33.86 -3.31
N VAL A 76 21.37 -34.95 -2.95
CA VAL A 76 19.90 -35.07 -3.00
C VAL A 76 19.36 -35.39 -1.61
N LEU A 77 19.61 -36.61 -1.12
CA LEU A 77 18.96 -37.10 0.09
C LEU A 77 19.43 -36.40 1.35
N THR A 78 20.74 -36.41 1.62
CA THR A 78 21.26 -35.78 2.84
C THR A 78 21.22 -34.26 2.76
N TYR A 79 21.21 -33.71 1.55
CA TYR A 79 21.03 -32.28 1.35
C TYR A 79 19.62 -31.85 1.78
N GLN A 80 18.58 -32.52 1.26
CA GLN A 80 17.18 -32.19 1.53
C GLN A 80 16.71 -32.62 2.92
N PHE A 81 17.00 -33.85 3.33
CA PHE A 81 16.42 -34.50 4.52
C PHE A 81 17.42 -34.73 5.65
N GLY A 82 18.69 -34.36 5.47
CA GLY A 82 19.75 -34.52 6.47
C GLY A 82 20.41 -35.90 6.49
N ARG A 83 21.56 -36.01 7.15
CA ARG A 83 22.38 -37.24 7.14
C ARG A 83 21.69 -38.43 7.81
N SER A 84 20.91 -38.17 8.86
CA SER A 84 20.19 -39.17 9.63
C SER A 84 19.02 -39.82 8.86
N VAL A 85 18.63 -39.27 7.69
CA VAL A 85 17.63 -39.91 6.81
C VAL A 85 18.08 -41.30 6.34
N VAL A 86 19.38 -41.56 6.27
CA VAL A 86 19.92 -42.85 5.81
C VAL A 86 19.54 -43.98 6.76
N GLU A 87 19.58 -43.74 8.08
CA GLU A 87 19.17 -44.71 9.09
C GLU A 87 17.66 -44.97 9.00
N GLU A 88 16.88 -43.91 8.78
CA GLU A 88 15.44 -44.03 8.61
C GLU A 88 15.05 -44.78 7.34
N LEU A 89 15.78 -44.56 6.25
CA LEU A 89 15.61 -45.30 5.00
C LEU A 89 15.93 -46.79 5.20
N LYS A 90 17.01 -47.12 5.91
CA LYS A 90 17.34 -48.52 6.27
C LYS A 90 16.24 -49.16 7.11
N ARG A 91 15.69 -48.42 8.07
CA ARG A 91 14.59 -48.89 8.92
C ARG A 91 13.35 -49.28 8.13
N ILE A 92 13.02 -48.52 7.08
CA ILE A 92 11.79 -48.73 6.29
C ILE A 92 12.00 -49.69 5.12
N PHE A 93 13.11 -49.56 4.39
CA PHE A 93 13.35 -50.28 3.14
C PHE A 93 14.37 -51.42 3.27
N GLY A 94 14.93 -51.65 4.47
CA GLY A 94 15.94 -52.69 4.74
C GLY A 94 17.35 -52.28 4.33
N ASP A 95 18.29 -53.24 4.35
CA ASP A 95 19.71 -52.95 4.06
C ASP A 95 19.97 -52.49 2.62
N ASP A 96 19.13 -52.91 1.67
CA ASP A 96 19.13 -52.43 0.28
C ASP A 96 18.20 -51.21 0.09
N TYR A 97 18.15 -50.32 1.09
CA TYR A 97 17.16 -49.24 1.15
C TYR A 97 17.11 -48.30 -0.06
N LEU A 98 18.26 -48.08 -0.71
CA LEU A 98 18.41 -46.94 -1.61
C LEU A 98 17.63 -47.13 -2.90
N GLN A 99 17.73 -48.31 -3.53
CA GLN A 99 17.07 -48.55 -4.81
C GLN A 99 15.54 -48.57 -4.67
N PRO A 100 14.91 -49.32 -3.75
CA PRO A 100 13.46 -49.33 -3.55
C PRO A 100 12.93 -47.95 -3.15
N SER A 101 13.65 -47.25 -2.27
CA SER A 101 13.27 -45.90 -1.87
C SER A 101 13.29 -44.93 -3.06
N MET A 102 14.29 -45.03 -3.94
CA MET A 102 14.37 -44.13 -5.09
C MET A 102 13.36 -44.46 -6.17
N THR A 103 13.12 -45.74 -6.42
CA THR A 103 12.00 -46.17 -7.28
C THR A 103 10.68 -45.62 -6.77
N HIS A 104 10.46 -45.63 -5.45
CA HIS A 104 9.26 -45.04 -4.85
C HIS A 104 9.20 -43.52 -5.07
N LEU A 105 10.24 -42.76 -4.70
CA LEU A 105 10.25 -41.30 -4.88
C LEU A 105 10.13 -40.89 -6.36
N GLN A 106 10.78 -41.62 -7.27
CA GLN A 106 10.64 -41.44 -8.72
C GLN A 106 9.19 -41.65 -9.16
N SER A 107 8.51 -42.69 -8.67
CA SER A 107 7.11 -42.93 -9.01
C SER A 107 6.19 -41.77 -8.60
N LEU A 108 6.43 -41.17 -7.43
CA LEU A 108 5.65 -40.01 -6.95
C LEU A 108 5.86 -38.78 -7.84
N ILE A 109 7.10 -38.54 -8.30
CA ILE A 109 7.42 -37.43 -9.22
C ILE A 109 6.84 -37.69 -10.60
N LEU A 110 7.01 -38.90 -11.15
CA LEU A 110 6.54 -39.27 -12.48
C LEU A 110 5.01 -39.23 -12.58
N ASP A 111 4.30 -39.74 -11.56
CA ASP A 111 2.82 -39.65 -11.51
C ASP A 111 2.37 -38.19 -11.46
N ALA A 112 3.07 -37.33 -10.73
CA ALA A 112 2.74 -35.92 -10.70
C ALA A 112 3.01 -35.19 -12.03
N VAL A 113 4.11 -35.52 -12.71
CA VAL A 113 4.46 -34.97 -14.03
C VAL A 113 3.44 -35.38 -15.09
N LYS A 114 3.06 -36.66 -15.12
CA LYS A 114 2.09 -37.20 -16.08
C LYS A 114 0.71 -36.54 -15.96
N ASN A 115 0.31 -36.18 -14.75
CA ASN A 115 -1.02 -35.63 -14.47
C ASN A 115 -1.05 -34.09 -14.39
N ALA A 116 0.06 -33.41 -14.70
CA ALA A 116 0.18 -31.95 -14.62
C ALA A 116 -0.57 -31.22 -15.74
N ASP A 117 -1.20 -30.09 -15.42
CA ASP A 117 -1.78 -29.18 -16.41
C ASP A 117 -0.79 -28.10 -16.87
N ILE A 118 0.21 -27.81 -16.04
CA ILE A 118 1.36 -26.95 -16.38
C ILE A 118 2.63 -27.55 -15.80
N ILE A 119 3.71 -27.49 -16.57
CA ILE A 119 5.03 -27.90 -16.11
C ILE A 119 6.01 -26.73 -16.17
N GLY A 120 6.73 -26.49 -15.08
CA GLY A 120 7.95 -25.68 -15.09
C GLY A 120 9.17 -26.57 -15.34
N ALA A 121 10.00 -26.23 -16.32
CA ALA A 121 11.19 -26.98 -16.72
C ALA A 121 12.41 -26.07 -16.96
N PRO A 122 13.65 -26.59 -16.96
CA PRO A 122 14.84 -25.80 -17.29
C PRO A 122 14.91 -25.46 -18.78
N SER A 123 14.72 -24.19 -19.13
CA SER A 123 14.90 -23.71 -20.52
C SER A 123 16.36 -23.61 -20.94
N TRP A 124 16.58 -23.27 -22.22
CA TRP A 124 17.90 -22.99 -22.80
C TRP A 124 18.76 -21.99 -22.01
N LEU A 125 18.17 -21.14 -21.15
CA LEU A 125 18.94 -20.22 -20.30
C LEU A 125 19.84 -20.96 -19.31
N HIS A 126 19.42 -22.13 -18.84
CA HIS A 126 20.12 -22.90 -17.80
C HIS A 126 21.31 -23.69 -18.35
N PHE A 127 21.43 -23.78 -19.68
CA PHE A 127 22.46 -24.56 -20.37
C PHE A 127 23.57 -23.72 -21.03
N ARG A 128 23.57 -22.38 -20.86
CA ARG A 128 24.48 -21.47 -21.58
C ARG A 128 25.97 -21.66 -21.28
N ASP A 129 26.32 -22.17 -20.10
CA ASP A 129 27.71 -22.32 -19.62
C ASP A 129 28.13 -23.79 -19.43
N SER A 130 27.72 -24.67 -20.36
CA SER A 130 27.97 -26.12 -20.27
C SER A 130 29.42 -26.58 -20.35
N THR A 131 30.34 -25.65 -20.63
CA THR A 131 31.79 -25.90 -20.64
C THR A 131 32.44 -25.75 -19.26
N ASN A 132 31.73 -25.20 -18.26
CA ASN A 132 32.25 -25.01 -16.91
C ASN A 132 32.04 -26.27 -16.05
N ASP A 133 33.13 -26.80 -15.46
CA ASP A 133 33.11 -28.05 -14.69
C ASP A 133 32.17 -28.02 -13.48
N THR A 134 31.87 -26.83 -12.94
CA THR A 134 30.96 -26.68 -11.79
C THR A 134 29.48 -26.80 -12.16
N ASN A 135 29.11 -26.59 -13.44
CA ASN A 135 27.71 -26.54 -13.88
C ASN A 135 27.25 -27.82 -14.60
N ILE A 136 28.18 -28.69 -14.99
CA ILE A 136 27.87 -29.86 -15.81
C ILE A 136 26.92 -30.86 -15.12
N ILE A 137 27.08 -31.09 -13.80
CA ILE A 137 26.22 -32.01 -13.05
C ILE A 137 24.78 -31.46 -12.95
N PRO A 138 24.54 -30.22 -12.48
CA PRO A 138 23.21 -29.62 -12.50
C PRO A 138 22.56 -29.62 -13.88
N GLN A 139 23.31 -29.28 -14.93
CA GLN A 139 22.77 -29.23 -16.30
C GLN A 139 22.42 -30.62 -16.85
N ALA A 140 23.24 -31.63 -16.59
CA ALA A 140 22.91 -33.00 -16.97
C ALA A 140 21.68 -33.53 -16.23
N ALA A 141 21.48 -33.13 -14.97
CA ALA A 141 20.25 -33.43 -14.26
C ALA A 141 19.04 -32.68 -14.87
N GLN A 142 19.20 -31.39 -15.18
CA GLN A 142 18.18 -30.58 -15.84
C GLN A 142 17.79 -31.15 -17.21
N SER A 143 18.72 -31.72 -17.98
CA SER A 143 18.39 -32.36 -19.25
C SER A 143 17.58 -33.65 -19.06
N VAL A 144 17.80 -34.40 -17.98
CA VAL A 144 16.95 -35.57 -17.64
C VAL A 144 15.50 -35.15 -17.37
N CYS A 145 15.27 -33.97 -16.79
CA CYS A 145 13.91 -33.43 -16.67
C CYS A 145 13.25 -33.24 -18.05
N LEU A 146 13.97 -32.71 -19.03
CA LEU A 146 13.45 -32.49 -20.39
C LEU A 146 13.09 -33.81 -21.08
N THR A 147 13.96 -34.83 -21.02
CA THR A 147 13.65 -36.15 -21.60
C THR A 147 12.49 -36.84 -20.88
N THR A 148 12.36 -36.64 -19.56
CA THR A 148 11.24 -37.19 -18.78
C THR A 148 9.92 -36.56 -19.20
N ILE A 149 9.91 -35.22 -19.37
CA ILE A 149 8.74 -34.47 -19.84
C ILE A 149 8.36 -34.94 -21.25
N GLU A 150 9.31 -34.96 -22.18
CA GLU A 150 9.07 -35.41 -23.57
C GLU A 150 8.45 -36.81 -23.62
N ALA A 151 8.91 -37.73 -22.76
CA ALA A 151 8.43 -39.10 -22.74
C ALA A 151 7.08 -39.30 -22.02
N SER A 152 6.73 -38.43 -21.09
CA SER A 152 5.65 -38.70 -20.11
C SER A 152 4.45 -37.75 -20.18
N VAL A 153 4.58 -36.65 -20.93
CA VAL A 153 3.62 -35.53 -20.88
C VAL A 153 2.99 -35.34 -22.26
N GLU A 154 1.68 -35.07 -22.28
CA GLU A 154 0.97 -34.76 -23.53
C GLU A 154 1.49 -33.47 -24.17
N LYS A 155 1.58 -33.45 -25.51
CA LYS A 155 2.13 -32.30 -26.27
C LYS A 155 1.35 -30.99 -26.09
N SER A 156 0.11 -31.06 -25.63
CA SER A 156 -0.77 -29.92 -25.37
C SER A 156 -0.46 -29.22 -24.04
N VAL A 157 0.24 -29.88 -23.11
CA VAL A 157 0.53 -29.32 -21.79
C VAL A 157 1.55 -28.19 -21.94
N PRO A 158 1.22 -26.95 -21.55
CA PRO A 158 2.13 -25.83 -21.65
C PRO A 158 3.31 -25.97 -20.67
N ILE A 159 4.51 -25.70 -21.18
CA ILE A 159 5.76 -25.79 -20.42
C ILE A 159 6.37 -24.39 -20.29
N PHE A 160 6.63 -23.95 -19.06
CA PHE A 160 7.27 -22.67 -18.75
C PHE A 160 8.66 -22.91 -18.16
N ASP A 161 9.47 -21.85 -18.05
CA ASP A 161 10.72 -21.97 -17.29
C ASP A 161 10.43 -22.23 -15.81
N HIS A 162 11.16 -23.13 -15.16
CA HIS A 162 10.95 -23.46 -13.75
C HIS A 162 11.22 -22.29 -12.77
N PHE A 163 11.89 -21.23 -13.22
CA PHE A 163 12.04 -19.95 -12.51
C PHE A 163 11.03 -18.88 -12.92
N ILE A 164 10.00 -19.20 -13.73
CA ILE A 164 8.98 -18.24 -14.18
C ILE A 164 8.31 -17.46 -13.04
N PHE A 165 8.20 -18.04 -11.84
CA PHE A 165 7.62 -17.33 -10.71
C PHE A 165 8.48 -16.19 -10.15
N LYS A 166 9.78 -16.12 -10.47
CA LYS A 166 10.64 -14.98 -10.09
C LYS A 166 10.17 -13.67 -10.75
N PRO A 167 10.08 -13.57 -12.10
CA PRO A 167 9.48 -12.41 -12.76
C PRO A 167 7.99 -12.26 -12.46
N PHE A 168 7.22 -13.36 -12.38
CA PHE A 168 5.80 -13.31 -11.99
C PHE A 168 5.57 -12.60 -10.65
N HIS A 169 6.43 -12.86 -9.66
CA HIS A 169 6.40 -12.16 -8.38
C HIS A 169 6.80 -10.69 -8.51
N LYS A 170 7.89 -10.40 -9.24
CA LYS A 170 8.39 -9.03 -9.46
C LYS A 170 7.35 -8.14 -10.15
N GLU A 171 6.55 -8.71 -11.05
CA GLU A 171 5.48 -8.03 -11.78
C GLU A 171 4.18 -7.89 -10.96
N GLY A 172 4.15 -8.41 -9.72
CA GLY A 172 2.98 -8.33 -8.84
C GLY A 172 1.82 -9.24 -9.25
N LEU A 173 2.05 -10.23 -10.12
CA LEU A 173 0.98 -11.10 -10.62
C LEU A 173 0.41 -12.03 -9.55
N PHE A 174 1.17 -12.39 -8.50
CA PHE A 174 0.62 -13.07 -7.32
C PHE A 174 -0.46 -12.22 -6.62
N ASN A 175 -0.26 -10.90 -6.55
CA ASN A 175 -1.23 -9.99 -5.92
C ASN A 175 -2.53 -9.94 -6.70
N GLN A 176 -2.46 -10.10 -8.02
CA GLN A 176 -3.64 -10.14 -8.88
C GLN A 176 -4.32 -11.52 -8.80
N LEU A 177 -3.53 -12.59 -8.87
CA LEU A 177 -4.01 -13.98 -8.94
C LEU A 177 -4.73 -14.42 -7.66
N LEU A 178 -4.19 -14.03 -6.50
CA LEU A 178 -4.68 -14.49 -5.19
C LEU A 178 -5.72 -13.55 -4.57
N LYS A 179 -5.88 -12.33 -5.11
CA LYS A 179 -6.83 -11.35 -4.56
C LYS A 179 -8.27 -11.84 -4.74
N GLY A 180 -9.03 -11.80 -3.64
CA GLY A 180 -10.46 -12.15 -3.66
C GLY A 180 -10.74 -13.66 -3.59
N LEU A 181 -9.74 -14.49 -3.34
CA LEU A 181 -9.98 -15.88 -2.97
C LEU A 181 -10.69 -15.96 -1.62
N ASP A 182 -11.72 -16.79 -1.51
CA ASP A 182 -12.43 -17.07 -0.25
C ASP A 182 -11.54 -17.79 0.78
N GLN A 183 -10.58 -18.58 0.31
CA GLN A 183 -9.61 -19.25 1.16
C GLN A 183 -8.38 -19.65 0.35
N LEU A 184 -7.24 -19.73 1.04
CA LEU A 184 -6.00 -20.26 0.49
C LEU A 184 -5.39 -21.24 1.50
N THR A 185 -4.92 -22.39 1.04
CA THR A 185 -4.13 -23.29 1.89
C THR A 185 -2.67 -23.26 1.47
N VAL A 186 -1.75 -23.20 2.43
CA VAL A 186 -0.31 -23.19 2.18
C VAL A 186 0.31 -24.47 2.76
N ILE A 187 1.00 -25.24 1.93
CA ILE A 187 1.78 -26.40 2.36
C ILE A 187 3.24 -26.02 2.38
N SER A 188 3.81 -25.83 3.58
CA SER A 188 5.17 -25.31 3.72
C SER A 188 5.76 -25.57 5.11
N HIS A 189 7.06 -25.33 5.23
CA HIS A 189 7.82 -25.60 6.45
C HIS A 189 7.73 -24.48 7.51
N THR A 190 7.33 -23.27 7.12
CA THR A 190 7.17 -22.12 8.02
C THR A 190 5.74 -21.62 7.92
N ASP A 191 5.09 -21.38 9.05
CA ASP A 191 3.78 -20.74 9.05
C ASP A 191 3.96 -19.22 8.89
N ILE A 192 3.47 -18.69 7.77
CA ILE A 192 3.35 -17.25 7.50
C ILE A 192 1.94 -16.91 6.98
N THR A 193 0.94 -17.69 7.38
CA THR A 193 -0.43 -17.58 6.84
C THR A 193 -1.09 -16.26 7.20
N ASP A 194 -0.82 -15.68 8.37
CA ASP A 194 -1.30 -14.33 8.74
C ASP A 194 -0.76 -13.25 7.80
N GLN A 195 0.54 -13.32 7.47
CA GLN A 195 1.20 -12.37 6.57
C GLN A 195 0.65 -12.50 5.15
N ILE A 196 0.47 -13.74 4.68
CA ILE A 196 -0.14 -14.04 3.38
C ILE A 196 -1.59 -13.54 3.35
N ALA A 197 -2.39 -13.83 4.37
CA ALA A 197 -3.79 -13.39 4.46
C ALA A 197 -3.89 -11.86 4.46
N SER A 198 -3.06 -11.18 5.24
CA SER A 198 -3.02 -9.72 5.28
C SER A 198 -2.56 -9.11 3.95
N HIS A 199 -1.53 -9.66 3.32
CA HIS A 199 -0.95 -9.11 2.09
C HIS A 199 -1.88 -9.27 0.90
N PHE A 200 -2.48 -10.45 0.73
CA PHE A 200 -3.39 -10.75 -0.39
C PHE A 200 -4.86 -10.42 -0.08
N ASN A 201 -5.15 -9.88 1.10
CA ASN A 201 -6.49 -9.54 1.58
C ASN A 201 -7.45 -10.74 1.52
N LEU A 202 -7.00 -11.86 2.08
CA LEU A 202 -7.75 -13.11 2.14
C LEU A 202 -8.58 -13.15 3.44
N PRO A 203 -9.85 -13.56 3.38
CA PRO A 203 -10.66 -13.75 4.58
C PRO A 203 -10.18 -14.97 5.38
N LYS A 204 -9.48 -15.92 4.74
CA LYS A 204 -8.92 -17.10 5.41
C LYS A 204 -7.68 -17.64 4.72
N CYS A 205 -6.64 -17.99 5.49
CA CYS A 205 -5.50 -18.76 5.02
C CYS A 205 -5.17 -19.90 6.00
N ASP A 206 -5.18 -21.15 5.52
CA ASP A 206 -4.88 -22.35 6.31
C ASP A 206 -3.43 -22.82 6.07
N HIS A 207 -2.80 -23.44 7.06
CA HIS A 207 -1.43 -23.99 6.96
C HIS A 207 -1.42 -25.51 7.10
N ILE A 208 -0.68 -26.19 6.23
CA ILE A 208 -0.27 -27.59 6.41
C ILE A 208 1.25 -27.60 6.58
N LYS A 209 1.68 -27.76 7.82
CA LYS A 209 3.11 -27.80 8.18
C LYS A 209 3.78 -29.07 7.65
N ILE A 210 4.94 -28.89 7.04
CA ILE A 210 5.88 -29.98 6.68
C ILE A 210 7.23 -29.76 7.38
N PRO A 211 8.09 -30.80 7.48
CA PRO A 211 9.46 -30.61 7.93
C PRO A 211 10.25 -29.69 6.99
N GLY A 212 11.18 -28.92 7.56
CA GLY A 212 12.05 -28.03 6.81
C GLY A 212 13.15 -28.77 6.06
N HIS A 213 13.77 -28.08 5.10
CA HIS A 213 14.98 -28.56 4.45
C HIS A 213 16.17 -28.49 5.44
N GLN A 214 16.97 -29.56 5.54
CA GLN A 214 18.04 -29.65 6.55
C GLN A 214 19.07 -28.50 6.44
N SER A 215 19.39 -28.05 5.22
CA SER A 215 20.31 -26.92 5.02
C SER A 215 19.83 -25.59 5.61
N PHE A 216 18.56 -25.47 6.02
CA PHE A 216 17.97 -24.24 6.57
C PHE A 216 17.36 -24.42 7.96
N MET A 217 16.88 -25.63 8.30
CA MET A 217 16.34 -25.97 9.62
C MET A 217 16.67 -27.41 10.00
N GLN A 218 17.26 -27.62 11.18
CA GLN A 218 17.44 -28.96 11.73
C GLN A 218 16.10 -29.44 12.29
N SER A 219 15.50 -30.46 11.66
CA SER A 219 14.39 -31.21 12.26
C SER A 219 14.83 -32.63 12.59
N GLY A 220 14.37 -33.17 13.72
CA GLY A 220 14.46 -34.61 14.03
C GLY A 220 13.43 -35.45 13.26
N GLU A 221 12.63 -34.80 12.44
CA GLU A 221 11.52 -35.37 11.66
C GLU A 221 11.88 -35.42 10.17
N PHE A 222 11.57 -36.53 9.50
CA PHE A 222 11.88 -36.74 8.08
C PHE A 222 10.63 -36.56 7.23
N HIS A 223 10.66 -35.58 6.32
CA HIS A 223 9.56 -35.38 5.38
C HIS A 223 9.35 -36.61 4.50
N TYR A 224 10.44 -37.14 3.96
CA TYR A 224 10.52 -38.43 3.31
C TYR A 224 11.56 -39.29 4.04
N PRO A 225 11.34 -40.59 4.27
CA PRO A 225 10.20 -41.42 3.82
C PRO A 225 9.01 -41.52 4.78
N THR A 226 9.00 -40.83 5.92
CA THR A 226 8.02 -41.12 6.99
C THR A 226 6.79 -40.23 7.02
N LEU A 227 6.96 -38.90 7.07
CA LEU A 227 5.84 -38.01 7.39
C LEU A 227 4.93 -37.70 6.20
N TYR A 228 5.42 -37.84 4.97
CA TYR A 228 4.65 -37.47 3.79
C TYR A 228 3.25 -38.12 3.67
N PRO A 229 2.98 -39.38 4.06
CA PRO A 229 1.63 -39.96 4.01
C PRO A 229 0.67 -39.31 5.02
N GLU A 230 1.18 -38.89 6.18
CA GLU A 230 0.38 -38.11 7.13
C GLU A 230 0.01 -36.75 6.54
N ILE A 231 0.95 -36.08 5.86
CA ILE A 231 0.69 -34.82 5.16
C ILE A 231 -0.35 -35.01 4.04
N GLU A 232 -0.27 -36.09 3.26
CA GLU A 232 -1.28 -36.43 2.24
C GLU A 232 -2.68 -36.58 2.83
N SER A 233 -2.79 -37.18 4.01
CA SER A 233 -4.07 -37.33 4.73
C SER A 233 -4.64 -35.98 5.18
N LYS A 234 -3.77 -35.01 5.50
CA LYS A 234 -4.15 -33.64 5.89
C LYS A 234 -4.57 -32.75 4.71
N ILE A 235 -4.15 -33.08 3.48
CA ILE A 235 -4.60 -32.36 2.28
C ILE A 235 -6.11 -32.60 2.09
N ASN A 236 -6.91 -31.58 2.43
CA ASN A 236 -8.37 -31.66 2.36
C ASN A 236 -8.93 -30.54 1.49
N VAL A 237 -9.45 -30.90 0.31
CA VAL A 237 -10.16 -29.99 -0.60
C VAL A 237 -11.62 -29.96 -0.17
N LYS A 238 -12.06 -28.86 0.46
CA LYS A 238 -13.41 -28.74 1.01
C LYS A 238 -14.42 -28.37 -0.07
N ARG A 239 -14.00 -27.54 -1.03
CA ARG A 239 -14.78 -27.10 -2.18
C ARG A 239 -13.96 -27.33 -3.44
N ARG A 240 -14.63 -27.77 -4.51
CA ARG A 240 -13.99 -27.89 -5.82
C ARG A 240 -13.36 -26.56 -6.22
N GLY A 241 -12.10 -26.59 -6.65
CA GLY A 241 -11.31 -25.42 -7.00
C GLY A 241 -10.64 -24.69 -5.82
N ASP A 242 -10.64 -25.26 -4.61
CA ASP A 242 -9.85 -24.69 -3.51
C ASP A 242 -8.37 -24.60 -3.90
N VAL A 243 -7.76 -23.44 -3.62
CA VAL A 243 -6.39 -23.12 -4.07
C VAL A 243 -5.37 -23.45 -2.99
N PHE A 244 -4.30 -24.12 -3.40
CA PHE A 244 -3.18 -24.53 -2.58
C PHE A 244 -1.88 -24.00 -3.16
N LEU A 245 -1.09 -23.29 -2.35
CA LEU A 245 0.30 -22.97 -2.66
C LEU A 245 1.21 -24.01 -1.99
N VAL A 246 2.06 -24.65 -2.77
CA VAL A 246 2.90 -25.76 -2.31
C VAL A 246 4.38 -25.40 -2.39
N ALA A 247 5.08 -25.52 -1.26
CA ALA A 247 6.51 -25.28 -1.13
C ALA A 247 7.15 -26.45 -0.35
N ALA A 248 7.23 -27.61 -1.00
CA ALA A 248 7.49 -28.89 -0.34
C ALA A 248 8.60 -29.74 -1.02
N GLY A 249 9.54 -29.08 -1.70
CA GLY A 249 10.70 -29.73 -2.33
C GLY A 249 10.32 -30.88 -3.26
N TYR A 250 10.95 -32.05 -3.07
CA TYR A 250 10.67 -33.25 -3.87
C TYR A 250 9.20 -33.68 -3.86
N LEU A 251 8.55 -33.59 -2.69
CA LEU A 251 7.17 -34.03 -2.51
C LEU A 251 6.13 -32.99 -2.95
N GLY A 252 6.54 -31.75 -3.26
CA GLY A 252 5.62 -30.70 -3.73
C GLY A 252 4.86 -31.10 -4.99
N LYS A 253 5.51 -31.83 -5.90
CA LYS A 253 4.88 -32.33 -7.12
C LYS A 253 3.79 -33.34 -6.78
N HIS A 254 4.11 -34.28 -5.90
CA HIS A 254 3.17 -35.27 -5.42
C HIS A 254 1.95 -34.59 -4.75
N TYR A 255 2.16 -33.59 -3.91
CA TYR A 255 1.06 -32.87 -3.27
C TYR A 255 0.19 -32.10 -4.26
N CYS A 256 0.74 -31.40 -5.25
CA CYS A 256 -0.05 -30.75 -6.31
C CYS A 256 -0.94 -31.77 -7.04
N ASN A 257 -0.40 -32.95 -7.33
CA ASN A 257 -1.16 -34.03 -7.97
C ASN A 257 -2.30 -34.57 -7.07
N ILE A 258 -2.03 -34.79 -5.77
CA ILE A 258 -3.07 -35.20 -4.81
C ILE A 258 -4.16 -34.12 -4.67
N ILE A 259 -3.78 -32.84 -4.64
CA ILE A 259 -4.72 -31.71 -4.59
C ILE A 259 -5.64 -31.74 -5.81
N LYS A 260 -5.09 -31.89 -7.02
CA LYS A 260 -5.89 -32.01 -8.26
C LYS A 260 -6.81 -33.23 -8.23
N LYS A 261 -6.31 -34.40 -7.82
CA LYS A 261 -7.13 -35.63 -7.70
C LYS A 261 -8.28 -35.47 -6.71
N LYS A 262 -8.11 -34.66 -5.66
CA LYS A 262 -9.15 -34.29 -4.68
C LYS A 262 -10.06 -33.14 -5.16
N GLY A 263 -9.87 -32.63 -6.38
CA GLY A 263 -10.70 -31.59 -6.99
C GLY A 263 -10.26 -30.14 -6.74
N GLY A 264 -9.06 -29.94 -6.18
CA GLY A 264 -8.49 -28.63 -5.89
C GLY A 264 -7.50 -28.13 -6.95
N ILE A 265 -6.89 -26.99 -6.69
CA ILE A 265 -5.88 -26.33 -7.53
C ILE A 265 -4.55 -26.30 -6.76
N GLY A 266 -3.58 -27.12 -7.17
CA GLY A 266 -2.26 -27.20 -6.55
C GLY A 266 -1.20 -26.48 -7.37
N ILE A 267 -0.55 -25.46 -6.80
CA ILE A 267 0.49 -24.67 -7.47
C ILE A 267 1.81 -24.80 -6.71
N ASP A 268 2.79 -25.46 -7.32
CA ASP A 268 4.15 -25.54 -6.78
C ASP A 268 4.88 -24.20 -6.99
N ILE A 269 5.02 -23.42 -5.92
CA ILE A 269 5.71 -22.12 -5.93
C ILE A 269 7.18 -22.22 -5.46
N GLY A 270 7.55 -23.33 -4.83
CA GLY A 270 8.89 -23.63 -4.31
C GLY A 270 9.60 -22.45 -3.65
N SER A 271 10.79 -22.09 -4.17
CA SER A 271 11.68 -21.12 -3.52
C SER A 271 11.15 -19.69 -3.44
N ILE A 272 10.05 -19.36 -4.12
CA ILE A 272 9.34 -18.10 -3.90
C ILE A 272 8.83 -18.03 -2.46
N PHE A 273 8.29 -19.13 -1.95
CA PHE A 273 7.84 -19.22 -0.57
C PHE A 273 8.99 -19.05 0.41
N ASP A 274 10.17 -19.64 0.12
CA ASP A 274 11.34 -19.47 0.98
C ASP A 274 11.69 -17.99 1.12
N GLY A 275 11.70 -17.23 0.02
CA GLY A 275 11.91 -15.78 0.03
C GLY A 275 10.83 -15.02 0.81
N TRP A 276 9.56 -15.42 0.69
CA TRP A 276 8.46 -14.87 1.48
C TRP A 276 8.64 -15.11 2.98
N ALA A 277 9.08 -16.32 3.34
CA ALA A 277 9.41 -16.74 4.70
C ALA A 277 10.82 -16.31 5.16
N GLY A 278 11.48 -15.40 4.43
CA GLY A 278 12.79 -14.85 4.79
C GLY A 278 13.91 -15.90 4.93
N LYS A 279 13.78 -17.03 4.23
CA LYS A 279 14.71 -18.17 4.22
C LYS A 279 15.25 -18.39 2.79
N GLY A 280 16.24 -19.27 2.65
CA GLY A 280 16.79 -19.69 1.35
C GLY A 280 18.17 -19.13 1.01
N ARG A 281 18.64 -19.41 -0.22
CA ARG A 281 19.99 -19.04 -0.73
C ARG A 281 20.13 -17.52 -0.91
N PRO A 282 21.36 -16.95 -0.88
CA PRO A 282 21.63 -15.52 -1.06
C PRO A 282 20.95 -14.88 -2.29
N ASP A 283 20.86 -15.59 -3.41
CA ASP A 283 20.21 -15.18 -4.66
C ASP A 283 18.67 -15.26 -4.60
N ALA A 284 18.10 -16.19 -3.83
CA ALA A 284 16.69 -16.18 -3.46
C ALA A 284 16.38 -15.05 -2.46
N THR A 285 17.33 -14.72 -1.58
CA THR A 285 17.26 -13.60 -0.63
C THR A 285 17.68 -12.25 -1.23
N ALA A 286 18.11 -12.20 -2.51
CA ALA A 286 18.24 -10.93 -3.23
C ALA A 286 16.85 -10.28 -3.42
N ASN A 287 15.79 -11.11 -3.38
CA ASN A 287 14.40 -10.72 -3.12
C ASN A 287 14.11 -10.72 -1.61
N LYS A 288 14.92 -9.98 -0.84
CA LYS A 288 14.87 -9.97 0.64
C LYS A 288 13.49 -9.56 1.17
N ALA A 289 12.70 -10.55 1.57
CA ALA A 289 11.59 -10.52 2.52
C ALA A 289 10.55 -9.38 2.38
N TYR A 290 9.65 -9.47 1.40
CA TYR A 290 8.44 -8.61 1.32
C TYR A 290 7.31 -9.02 2.27
N LEU A 291 7.29 -10.28 2.75
CA LEU A 291 6.22 -10.79 3.62
C LEU A 291 6.63 -10.86 5.10
N LEU A 292 7.91 -11.10 5.41
CA LEU A 292 8.39 -11.15 6.81
C LEU A 292 8.92 -9.82 7.38
N LYS A 293 9.34 -8.87 6.54
CA LYS A 293 9.31 -7.46 6.98
C LYS A 293 7.88 -7.01 6.74
N GLY A 294 7.14 -6.67 7.78
CA GLY A 294 5.86 -6.01 7.58
C GLY A 294 6.06 -4.86 6.59
N SER A 295 5.32 -4.87 5.47
CA SER A 295 5.35 -3.80 4.47
C SER A 295 5.20 -2.47 5.21
N ARG A 296 6.24 -1.64 5.20
CA ARG A 296 6.21 -0.37 5.91
C ARG A 296 5.45 0.61 5.05
N THR A 297 4.28 1.01 5.54
CA THR A 297 3.47 2.05 4.90
C THR A 297 3.69 3.38 5.60
N LEU A 298 3.99 4.42 4.82
CA LEU A 298 3.94 5.80 5.27
C LEU A 298 2.58 6.40 4.91
N TYR A 299 1.82 6.82 5.92
CA TYR A 299 0.56 7.53 5.76
C TYR A 299 0.81 9.03 5.91
N ILE A 300 0.58 9.80 4.85
CA ILE A 300 0.74 11.26 4.83
C ILE A 300 -0.65 11.87 4.77
N HIS A 301 -1.10 12.46 5.88
CA HIS A 301 -2.30 13.29 5.89
C HIS A 301 -1.97 14.69 5.39
N MET A 302 -2.46 15.01 4.19
CA MET A 302 -2.19 16.25 3.45
C MET A 302 -3.20 17.38 3.74
N GLY A 303 -4.22 17.14 4.57
CA GLY A 303 -5.36 18.05 4.72
C GLY A 303 -6.48 17.70 3.74
N HIS A 304 -7.23 18.63 3.16
CA HIS A 304 -7.03 20.09 3.09
C HIS A 304 -7.22 20.81 4.43
N HIS A 305 -6.86 22.09 4.49
CA HIS A 305 -7.22 22.93 5.64
C HIS A 305 -8.74 22.89 5.93
N LYS A 306 -9.11 23.14 7.19
CA LYS A 306 -10.51 23.27 7.63
C LYS A 306 -11.36 22.00 7.46
N THR A 307 -10.72 20.84 7.47
CA THR A 307 -11.33 19.50 7.43
C THR A 307 -11.19 18.75 8.77
N GLY A 308 -11.16 19.49 9.88
CA GLY A 308 -10.95 18.90 11.21
C GLY A 308 -9.50 18.48 11.48
N THR A 309 -8.54 19.00 10.71
CA THR A 309 -7.11 18.68 10.81
C THR A 309 -6.55 18.88 12.23
N THR A 310 -6.90 19.97 12.90
CA THR A 310 -6.46 20.25 14.28
C THR A 310 -6.94 19.18 15.27
N SER A 311 -8.22 18.78 15.20
CA SER A 311 -8.76 17.71 16.05
C SER A 311 -8.04 16.39 15.79
N LEU A 312 -7.78 16.07 14.52
CA LEU A 312 -7.07 14.84 14.14
C LEU A 312 -5.61 14.85 14.63
N GLN A 313 -4.87 15.94 14.41
CA GLN A 313 -3.47 16.09 14.82
C GLN A 313 -3.30 15.94 16.33
N TRP A 314 -4.13 16.62 17.12
CA TRP A 314 -4.14 16.47 18.57
C TRP A 314 -4.50 15.06 19.01
N SER A 315 -5.47 14.43 18.34
CA SER A 315 -5.87 13.08 18.67
C SER A 315 -4.77 12.06 18.36
N LEU A 316 -4.05 12.21 17.24
CA LEU A 316 -2.89 11.39 16.92
C LEU A 316 -1.81 11.57 17.99
N LYS A 317 -1.56 12.82 18.40
CA LYS A 317 -0.57 13.12 19.44
C LYS A 317 -0.91 12.52 20.79
N GLN A 318 -2.16 12.61 21.23
CA GLN A 318 -2.61 12.01 22.50
C GLN A 318 -2.68 10.48 22.46
N SER A 319 -2.59 9.87 21.28
CA SER A 319 -2.74 8.42 21.07
C SER A 319 -1.43 7.76 20.63
N GLU A 320 -0.26 8.37 20.88
CA GLU A 320 1.04 7.81 20.47
C GLU A 320 1.28 6.38 20.98
N HIS A 321 0.87 6.08 22.23
CA HIS A 321 0.96 4.72 22.77
C HIS A 321 0.09 3.73 21.99
N GLN A 322 -1.17 4.10 21.74
CA GLN A 322 -2.12 3.28 20.96
C GLN A 322 -1.63 3.04 19.53
N LEU A 323 -0.99 4.04 18.92
CA LEU A 323 -0.38 3.92 17.59
C LEU A 323 0.84 2.98 17.63
N ALA A 324 1.70 3.12 18.64
CA ALA A 324 2.85 2.25 18.83
C ALA A 324 2.44 0.78 19.05
N ASP A 325 1.40 0.52 19.84
CA ASP A 325 0.83 -0.83 20.03
C ASP A 325 0.29 -1.43 18.73
N ALA A 326 -0.13 -0.58 17.79
CA ALA A 326 -0.56 -0.96 16.44
C ALA A 326 0.60 -1.01 15.42
N GLY A 327 1.86 -0.80 15.86
CA GLY A 327 3.03 -0.78 14.98
C GLY A 327 3.10 0.43 14.05
N VAL A 328 2.46 1.55 14.42
CA VAL A 328 2.43 2.81 13.67
C VAL A 328 3.18 3.90 14.44
N ASN A 329 4.23 4.46 13.85
CA ASN A 329 4.96 5.59 14.40
C ASN A 329 4.28 6.90 14.03
N PHE A 330 3.89 7.71 15.01
CA PHE A 330 3.48 9.08 14.72
C PHE A 330 4.71 9.98 14.58
N LEU A 331 4.88 10.56 13.41
CA LEU A 331 5.95 11.48 13.09
C LEU A 331 5.42 12.91 13.17
N THR A 332 5.98 13.71 14.08
CA THR A 332 5.57 15.10 14.25
C THR A 332 6.74 15.97 14.68
N SER A 333 6.66 17.26 14.37
CA SER A 333 7.66 18.28 14.70
C SER A 333 7.30 19.12 15.92
N ASN A 334 6.06 19.06 16.41
CA ASN A 334 5.63 19.86 17.54
C ASN A 334 4.62 19.15 18.45
N GLY A 335 4.29 19.80 19.58
CA GLY A 335 3.40 19.27 20.60
C GLY A 335 1.92 19.17 20.20
N SER A 336 1.51 19.73 19.06
CA SER A 336 0.13 19.66 18.55
C SER A 336 -0.10 18.53 17.55
N GLY A 337 0.96 17.84 17.10
CA GLY A 337 0.86 16.82 16.06
C GLY A 337 0.84 17.36 14.62
N ASN A 338 0.86 18.68 14.44
CA ASN A 338 0.97 19.33 13.13
C ASN A 338 2.43 19.35 12.67
N SER A 339 2.70 19.12 11.40
CA SER A 339 4.04 19.27 10.79
C SER A 339 4.06 20.23 9.60
N SER A 340 3.04 21.08 9.49
CA SER A 340 2.91 22.04 8.39
C SER A 340 3.95 23.15 8.40
N GLU A 341 4.56 23.44 9.55
CA GLU A 341 5.68 24.36 9.68
C GLU A 341 6.95 23.86 8.98
N LEU A 342 7.04 22.55 8.72
CA LEU A 342 8.13 21.97 7.94
C LEU A 342 7.88 22.08 6.43
N ILE A 343 6.76 22.66 6.01
CA ILE A 343 6.47 22.97 4.61
C ILE A 343 6.62 24.48 4.44
N SER A 344 7.57 24.90 3.61
CA SER A 344 7.71 26.30 3.25
C SER A 344 6.51 26.70 2.39
N VAL A 345 5.83 27.80 2.73
CA VAL A 345 4.70 28.33 1.95
C VAL A 345 4.92 29.82 1.73
N THR A 346 5.10 30.22 0.48
CA THR A 346 5.30 31.61 0.08
C THR A 346 4.14 32.04 -0.81
N ALA A 347 3.42 33.08 -0.38
CA ALA A 347 2.33 33.66 -1.15
C ALA A 347 2.86 34.79 -2.05
N HIS A 348 2.68 34.64 -3.37
CA HIS A 348 2.85 35.70 -4.35
C HIS A 348 1.48 36.28 -4.73
N ARG A 349 1.47 37.41 -5.45
CA ARG A 349 0.20 38.08 -5.85
C ARG A 349 -0.73 37.18 -6.66
N SER A 350 -0.20 36.24 -7.44
CA SER A 350 -0.97 35.39 -8.36
C SER A 350 -0.91 33.90 -8.02
N HIS A 351 -0.01 33.43 -7.17
CA HIS A 351 0.16 32.00 -6.91
C HIS A 351 0.81 31.76 -5.55
N ILE A 352 0.74 30.52 -5.08
CA ILE A 352 1.43 30.05 -3.87
C ILE A 352 2.49 29.07 -4.31
N VAL A 353 3.70 29.24 -3.78
CA VAL A 353 4.77 28.27 -3.92
C VAL A 353 4.92 27.55 -2.58
N ALA A 354 4.82 26.23 -2.60
CA ALA A 354 5.03 25.41 -1.42
C ALA A 354 5.96 24.25 -1.69
N LYS A 355 6.81 23.92 -0.71
CA LYS A 355 7.71 22.77 -0.78
C LYS A 355 8.08 22.21 0.60
N PRO A 356 8.32 20.90 0.74
CA PRO A 356 8.84 20.33 1.97
C PRO A 356 10.26 20.87 2.26
N GLN A 357 10.52 21.23 3.51
CA GLN A 357 11.86 21.60 3.97
C GLN A 357 12.68 20.35 4.29
N LYS A 358 14.01 20.50 4.38
CA LYS A 358 14.93 19.41 4.75
C LYS A 358 14.48 18.66 6.03
N SER A 359 14.01 19.38 7.03
CA SER A 359 13.52 18.84 8.30
C SER A 359 12.30 17.92 8.14
N PHE A 360 11.46 18.12 7.11
CA PHE A 360 10.35 17.21 6.79
C PHE A 360 10.88 15.85 6.32
N TYR A 361 11.89 15.85 5.46
CA TYR A 361 12.56 14.64 4.99
C TYR A 361 13.32 13.93 6.12
N GLU A 362 13.99 14.68 6.99
CA GLU A 362 14.65 14.13 8.19
C GLU A 362 13.64 13.44 9.12
N LEU A 363 12.44 14.00 9.26
CA LEU A 363 11.36 13.40 10.05
C LEU A 363 10.91 12.04 9.48
N ILE A 364 10.82 11.91 8.14
CA ILE A 364 10.54 10.63 7.45
C ILE A 364 11.69 9.64 7.66
N ALA A 365 12.94 10.08 7.47
CA ALA A 365 14.12 9.23 7.60
C ALA A 365 14.31 8.67 9.02
N ASN A 366 13.90 9.44 10.04
CA ASN A 366 14.00 9.05 11.45
C ASN A 366 12.85 8.14 11.93
N ALA A 367 11.97 7.71 11.03
CA ALA A 367 10.89 6.79 11.39
C ALA A 367 11.44 5.44 11.89
N LYS A 368 11.05 5.06 13.11
CA LYS A 368 11.39 3.75 13.71
C LYS A 368 10.74 2.60 12.93
N GLN A 369 11.02 1.35 13.32
CA GLN A 369 10.47 0.14 12.67
C GLN A 369 8.93 0.17 12.59
N GLY A 370 8.37 -0.45 11.56
CA GLY A 370 6.92 -0.50 11.31
C GLY A 370 6.39 0.63 10.42
N ASN A 371 5.08 0.81 10.43
CA ASN A 371 4.38 1.84 9.68
C ASN A 371 4.66 3.22 10.29
N ALA A 372 4.35 4.28 9.55
CA ALA A 372 4.45 5.64 10.07
C ALA A 372 3.30 6.50 9.57
N VAL A 373 2.91 7.50 10.35
CA VAL A 373 1.93 8.52 9.97
C VAL A 373 2.46 9.90 10.25
N ILE A 374 2.27 10.82 9.31
CA ILE A 374 2.60 12.25 9.42
C ILE A 374 1.39 13.07 8.98
N SER A 375 1.16 14.22 9.64
CA SER A 375 0.09 15.14 9.28
C SER A 375 0.64 16.54 9.01
N ALA A 376 0.55 17.00 7.77
CA ALA A 376 0.99 18.33 7.36
C ALA A 376 0.03 18.88 6.27
N GLU A 377 -0.89 19.75 6.66
CA GLU A 377 -1.94 20.28 5.77
C GLU A 377 -1.41 21.29 4.74
N HIS A 378 -0.25 21.91 5.00
CA HIS A 378 0.42 22.77 4.01
C HIS A 378 0.91 22.01 2.77
N LEU A 379 1.00 20.68 2.82
CA LEU A 379 1.25 19.86 1.62
C LEU A 379 0.17 20.09 0.55
N SER A 380 -1.06 20.47 0.93
CA SER A 380 -2.13 20.82 -0.02
C SER A 380 -1.82 22.07 -0.89
N PHE A 381 -0.81 22.86 -0.54
CA PHE A 381 -0.36 23.98 -1.36
C PHE A 381 0.66 23.60 -2.44
N ILE A 382 1.21 22.38 -2.40
CA ILE A 382 2.21 21.97 -3.40
C ILE A 382 1.50 21.72 -4.74
N GLU A 383 2.00 22.39 -5.78
CA GLU A 383 1.51 22.27 -7.15
C GLU A 383 2.59 21.95 -8.18
N ASP A 384 3.87 22.08 -7.78
CA ASP A 384 5.01 21.70 -8.59
C ASP A 384 5.17 20.17 -8.51
N GLU A 385 5.03 19.50 -9.64
CA GLU A 385 5.17 18.04 -9.74
C GLU A 385 6.57 17.57 -9.34
N LYS A 386 7.61 18.41 -9.50
CA LYS A 386 8.98 18.06 -9.08
C LYS A 386 9.08 17.88 -7.56
N GLU A 387 8.42 18.74 -6.79
CA GLU A 387 8.40 18.67 -5.33
C GLU A 387 7.61 17.44 -4.85
N ILE A 388 6.54 17.07 -5.58
CA ILE A 388 5.75 15.85 -5.31
C ILE A 388 6.58 14.59 -5.64
N GLU A 389 7.30 14.60 -6.77
CA GLU A 389 8.17 13.51 -7.21
C GLU A 389 9.37 13.32 -6.26
N GLU A 390 9.97 14.41 -5.77
CA GLU A 390 11.03 14.35 -4.76
C GLU A 390 10.53 13.70 -3.47
N LEU A 391 9.35 14.09 -2.99
CA LEU A 391 8.72 13.48 -1.81
C LEU A 391 8.45 11.98 -2.02
N PHE A 392 7.94 11.58 -3.19
CA PHE A 392 7.72 10.19 -3.54
C PHE A 392 9.03 9.39 -3.51
N ASN A 393 10.03 9.85 -4.27
CA ASN A 393 11.32 9.19 -4.41
C ASN A 393 12.06 9.10 -3.07
N PHE A 394 11.98 10.14 -2.23
CA PHE A 394 12.57 10.12 -0.90
C PHE A 394 11.87 9.12 0.02
N SER A 395 10.54 9.15 0.07
CA SER A 395 9.74 8.27 0.94
C SER A 395 9.95 6.79 0.61
N LYS A 396 10.05 6.46 -0.69
CA LYS A 396 10.31 5.10 -1.19
C LYS A 396 11.65 4.50 -0.77
N LYS A 397 12.60 5.30 -0.29
CA LYS A 397 13.87 4.80 0.28
C LYS A 397 13.67 4.10 1.64
N TYR A 398 12.59 4.44 2.35
CA TYR A 398 12.35 4.01 3.73
C TYR A 398 11.08 3.17 3.90
N PHE A 399 10.13 3.32 2.98
CA PHE A 399 8.80 2.71 3.03
C PHE A 399 8.48 1.97 1.72
N ASP A 400 7.85 0.82 1.86
CA ASP A 400 7.42 -0.02 0.75
C ASP A 400 6.20 0.58 0.03
N ASP A 401 5.31 1.22 0.80
CA ASP A 401 4.14 1.92 0.29
C ASP A 401 3.98 3.31 0.93
N VAL A 402 3.38 4.23 0.18
CA VAL A 402 3.12 5.60 0.65
C VAL A 402 1.69 5.98 0.29
N LYS A 403 0.88 6.25 1.31
CA LYS A 403 -0.53 6.64 1.17
C LYS A 403 -0.69 8.13 1.45
N ILE A 404 -1.13 8.88 0.45
CA ILE A 404 -1.53 10.28 0.60
C ILE A 404 -3.02 10.31 0.96
N ILE A 405 -3.34 10.81 2.14
CA ILE A 405 -4.71 10.89 2.65
C ILE A 405 -5.17 12.34 2.57
N CYS A 406 -6.26 12.57 1.83
CA CYS A 406 -6.81 13.89 1.61
C CYS A 406 -8.31 13.92 1.96
N TYR A 407 -8.68 14.70 2.97
CA TYR A 407 -10.07 15.06 3.22
C TYR A 407 -10.42 16.28 2.36
N LEU A 408 -11.53 16.17 1.64
CA LEU A 408 -12.12 17.24 0.86
C LEU A 408 -13.37 17.76 1.55
N ARG A 409 -13.55 19.07 1.52
CA ARG A 409 -14.75 19.75 2.01
C ARG A 409 -15.37 20.49 0.85
N ARG A 410 -16.70 20.50 0.78
CA ARG A 410 -17.47 21.29 -0.19
C ARG A 410 -16.85 22.67 -0.40
N GLN A 411 -16.50 23.01 -1.63
CA GLN A 411 -15.62 24.14 -1.95
C GLN A 411 -16.14 25.48 -1.38
N ASP A 412 -17.45 25.70 -1.43
CA ASP A 412 -18.12 26.86 -0.83
C ASP A 412 -17.91 26.91 0.69
N LYS A 413 -18.20 25.79 1.38
CA LYS A 413 -18.01 25.67 2.84
C LYS A 413 -16.53 25.79 3.23
N LEU A 414 -15.62 25.33 2.37
CA LEU A 414 -14.18 25.47 2.56
C LEU A 414 -13.76 26.93 2.46
N ALA A 415 -14.15 27.63 1.41
CA ALA A 415 -13.84 29.05 1.19
C ALA A 415 -14.31 29.94 2.35
N ILE A 416 -15.55 29.75 2.84
CA ILE A 416 -16.06 30.46 4.02
C ILE A 416 -15.20 30.14 5.26
N SER A 417 -14.87 28.87 5.46
CA SER A 417 -14.09 28.45 6.62
C SER A 417 -12.65 28.98 6.59
N LEU A 418 -12.06 29.12 5.40
CA LEU A 418 -10.76 29.78 5.21
C LEU A 418 -10.85 31.27 5.50
N LYS A 419 -11.90 31.96 5.02
CA LYS A 419 -12.12 33.39 5.32
C LYS A 419 -12.28 33.64 6.82
N GLN A 420 -13.05 32.81 7.52
CA GLN A 420 -13.14 32.86 8.98
C GLN A 420 -11.78 32.62 9.67
N GLN A 421 -10.94 31.74 9.13
CA GLN A 421 -9.59 31.52 9.65
C GLN A 421 -8.68 32.73 9.40
N ALA A 422 -8.84 33.42 8.27
CA ALA A 422 -8.12 34.65 7.94
C ALA A 422 -8.39 35.75 8.99
N ALA A 423 -9.64 35.91 9.45
CA ALA A 423 -9.98 36.89 10.48
C ALA A 423 -9.26 36.69 11.82
N LYS A 424 -8.76 35.48 12.11
CA LYS A 424 -7.99 35.22 13.34
C LYS A 424 -6.60 35.88 13.32
N GLN A 425 -6.18 36.43 12.19
CA GLN A 425 -4.85 36.98 12.02
C GLN A 425 -4.74 38.45 12.48
N PRO A 426 -3.56 38.86 12.97
CA PRO A 426 -3.32 40.24 13.42
C PRO A 426 -3.06 41.25 12.29
N PHE A 427 -2.73 40.80 11.08
CA PHE A 427 -2.50 41.64 9.90
C PHE A 427 -2.66 40.83 8.60
N TYR A 428 -2.79 41.52 7.46
CA TYR A 428 -2.93 40.90 6.14
C TYR A 428 -1.72 40.03 5.79
N GLY A 429 -1.95 38.81 5.30
CA GLY A 429 -0.92 37.88 4.87
C GLY A 429 -0.21 37.13 6.00
N ALA A 430 -0.62 37.31 7.27
CA ALA A 430 0.02 36.62 8.40
C ALA A 430 -0.20 35.09 8.41
N SER A 431 -1.06 34.58 7.53
CA SER A 431 -1.27 33.13 7.32
C SER A 431 -1.66 32.86 5.86
N PRO A 432 -1.53 31.61 5.39
CA PRO A 432 -2.00 31.23 4.05
C PRO A 432 -3.48 31.57 3.82
N SER A 433 -4.36 31.33 4.78
CA SER A 433 -5.79 31.67 4.64
C SER A 433 -6.01 33.18 4.45
N SER A 434 -5.26 34.01 5.18
CA SER A 434 -5.31 35.47 5.03
C SER A 434 -4.80 35.95 3.67
N ALA A 435 -3.73 35.33 3.15
CA ALA A 435 -3.22 35.64 1.82
C ALA A 435 -4.19 35.20 0.69
N ILE A 436 -4.84 34.04 0.84
CA ILE A 436 -5.72 33.45 -0.19
C ILE A 436 -7.08 34.14 -0.25
N CYS A 437 -7.70 34.34 0.91
CA CYS A 437 -9.09 34.81 1.01
C CYS A 437 -9.19 36.34 1.06
N GLY A 438 -8.10 37.03 1.43
CA GLY A 438 -8.14 38.45 1.71
C GLY A 438 -9.02 38.78 2.92
N HIS A 439 -9.41 40.05 3.03
CA HIS A 439 -10.13 40.57 4.19
C HIS A 439 -11.34 41.44 3.84
N ASP A 440 -11.89 41.32 2.64
CA ASP A 440 -13.10 42.07 2.26
C ASP A 440 -14.24 41.83 3.26
N SER A 441 -14.87 42.89 3.72
CA SER A 441 -15.86 42.85 4.81
C SER A 441 -17.32 42.74 4.34
N ASP A 442 -17.57 42.97 3.04
CA ASP A 442 -18.90 43.03 2.43
C ASP A 442 -19.64 41.68 2.42
N SER A 443 -18.90 40.57 2.42
CA SER A 443 -19.48 39.22 2.27
C SER A 443 -18.78 38.19 3.16
N VAL A 444 -19.49 37.14 3.55
CA VAL A 444 -18.89 35.95 4.19
C VAL A 444 -18.14 35.07 3.20
N MET A 445 -18.38 35.24 1.90
CA MET A 445 -17.55 34.64 0.86
C MET A 445 -16.35 35.53 0.58
N PRO A 446 -15.14 34.95 0.42
CA PRO A 446 -14.01 35.69 -0.11
C PRO A 446 -14.23 36.08 -1.57
N LYS A 447 -13.57 37.15 -2.00
CA LYS A 447 -13.46 37.48 -3.42
C LYS A 447 -12.77 36.32 -4.17
N PHE A 448 -13.28 35.97 -5.35
CA PHE A 448 -12.73 34.89 -6.19
C PHE A 448 -11.48 35.35 -6.92
N THR A 449 -10.36 35.38 -6.20
CA THR A 449 -9.05 35.58 -6.79
C THR A 449 -8.61 34.32 -7.53
N PHE A 450 -7.70 34.47 -8.50
CA PHE A 450 -7.08 33.32 -9.17
C PHE A 450 -6.46 32.33 -8.16
N THR A 451 -5.81 32.85 -7.12
CA THR A 451 -5.21 32.03 -6.06
C THR A 451 -6.22 31.22 -5.28
N LEU A 452 -7.38 31.80 -4.92
CA LEU A 452 -8.45 31.06 -4.25
C LEU A 452 -9.05 29.99 -5.19
N LEU A 453 -9.33 30.34 -6.44
CA LEU A 453 -9.90 29.40 -7.40
C LEU A 453 -8.98 28.20 -7.64
N ASN A 454 -7.68 28.45 -7.76
CA ASN A 454 -6.67 27.40 -7.89
C ASN A 454 -6.59 26.50 -6.64
N TYR A 455 -6.74 27.09 -5.44
CA TYR A 455 -6.78 26.29 -4.20
C TYR A 455 -8.04 25.41 -4.09
N LEU A 456 -9.17 25.85 -4.66
CA LEU A 456 -10.44 25.12 -4.66
C LEU A 456 -10.54 24.09 -5.79
N ASP A 457 -9.62 24.10 -6.76
CA ASP A 457 -9.55 23.13 -7.85
C ASP A 457 -8.95 21.80 -7.36
N PHE A 458 -9.79 21.00 -6.71
CA PHE A 458 -9.40 19.69 -6.20
C PHE A 458 -9.01 18.73 -7.32
N LYS A 459 -9.67 18.78 -8.48
CA LYS A 459 -9.38 17.86 -9.59
C LYS A 459 -7.94 18.04 -10.05
N SER A 460 -7.59 19.25 -10.49
CA SER A 460 -6.25 19.53 -11.02
C SER A 460 -5.16 19.23 -9.99
N LYS A 461 -5.43 19.50 -8.71
CA LYS A 461 -4.49 19.22 -7.62
C LYS A 461 -4.32 17.71 -7.39
N ILE A 462 -5.42 16.98 -7.22
CA ILE A 462 -5.36 15.53 -6.93
C ILE A 462 -4.80 14.73 -8.10
N GLU A 463 -5.06 15.14 -9.35
CA GLU A 463 -4.49 14.47 -10.54
C GLU A 463 -2.95 14.48 -10.54
N LYS A 464 -2.31 15.59 -10.12
CA LYS A 464 -0.85 15.65 -9.99
C LYS A 464 -0.30 14.64 -8.97
N TRP A 465 -0.95 14.57 -7.81
CA TRP A 465 -0.56 13.59 -6.78
C TRP A 465 -0.81 12.15 -7.25
N ARG A 466 -1.92 11.89 -7.95
CA ARG A 466 -2.26 10.58 -8.50
C ARG A 466 -1.32 10.14 -9.62
N ALA A 467 -0.87 11.06 -10.47
CA ALA A 467 0.08 10.77 -11.53
C ALA A 467 1.41 10.22 -11.00
N ILE A 468 1.85 10.71 -9.83
CA ILE A 468 3.14 10.33 -9.21
C ILE A 468 2.98 9.16 -8.24
N PHE A 469 2.00 9.21 -7.32
CA PHE A 469 1.83 8.18 -6.28
C PHE A 469 1.00 6.97 -6.77
N GLY A 470 0.18 7.15 -7.82
CA GLY A 470 -0.81 6.18 -8.29
C GLY A 470 -2.18 6.35 -7.62
N ASN A 471 -3.25 6.05 -8.36
CA ASN A 471 -4.64 6.22 -7.91
C ASN A 471 -4.94 5.50 -6.59
N GLN A 472 -4.45 4.27 -6.43
CA GLN A 472 -4.61 3.43 -5.24
C GLN A 472 -3.88 3.94 -3.99
N ASN A 473 -3.00 4.93 -4.15
CA ASN A 473 -2.18 5.51 -3.10
C ASN A 473 -2.63 6.91 -2.69
N VAL A 474 -3.56 7.51 -3.42
CA VAL A 474 -4.20 8.78 -3.04
C VAL A 474 -5.61 8.50 -2.54
N VAL A 475 -5.74 8.45 -1.22
CA VAL A 475 -6.99 8.14 -0.50
C VAL A 475 -7.77 9.42 -0.28
N LEU A 476 -8.88 9.58 -1.01
CA LEU A 476 -9.79 10.70 -0.83
C LEU A 476 -10.88 10.36 0.19
N ARG A 477 -11.19 11.33 1.06
CA ARG A 477 -12.31 11.29 2.01
C ARG A 477 -13.11 12.58 1.93
N ILE A 478 -14.36 12.55 2.36
CA ILE A 478 -15.20 13.76 2.43
C ILE A 478 -15.40 14.16 3.89
N TYR A 479 -15.05 15.40 4.21
CA TYR A 479 -15.31 16.00 5.51
C TYR A 479 -16.77 16.48 5.59
N ASP A 480 -17.68 15.53 5.78
CA ASP A 480 -19.08 15.78 6.12
C ASP A 480 -19.55 14.74 7.14
N LYS A 481 -20.24 15.18 8.20
CA LYS A 481 -20.69 14.29 9.29
C LYS A 481 -21.56 13.13 8.80
N LYS A 482 -22.23 13.29 7.64
CA LYS A 482 -23.09 12.26 7.06
C LYS A 482 -22.31 11.02 6.59
N VAL A 483 -21.05 11.19 6.20
CA VAL A 483 -20.24 10.14 5.56
C VAL A 483 -18.98 9.79 6.34
N LEU A 484 -18.54 10.66 7.25
CA LEU A 484 -17.49 10.30 8.21
C LEU A 484 -17.99 9.18 9.13
N VAL A 485 -17.11 8.24 9.47
CA VAL A 485 -17.40 7.18 10.47
C VAL A 485 -17.89 7.81 11.79
N ASP A 486 -19.13 7.49 12.18
CA ASP A 486 -19.87 8.08 13.30
C ASP A 486 -19.85 9.63 13.33
N GLY A 487 -19.77 10.27 12.16
CA GLY A 487 -19.66 11.71 12.04
C GLY A 487 -18.36 12.32 12.59
N CYS A 488 -17.29 11.52 12.75
CA CYS A 488 -16.05 11.95 13.39
C CYS A 488 -14.80 11.65 12.53
N VAL A 489 -14.04 12.69 12.21
CA VAL A 489 -12.80 12.58 11.42
C VAL A 489 -11.74 11.70 12.10
N CYS A 490 -11.62 11.72 13.43
CA CYS A 490 -10.66 10.85 14.14
C CYS A 490 -11.00 9.37 13.97
N LYS A 491 -12.28 9.01 14.06
CA LYS A 491 -12.77 7.64 13.87
C LYS A 491 -12.61 7.21 12.42
N ASP A 492 -12.95 8.09 11.47
CA ASP A 492 -12.78 7.85 10.05
C ASP A 492 -11.30 7.59 9.70
N PHE A 493 -10.39 8.43 10.20
CA PHE A 493 -8.96 8.25 10.00
C PHE A 493 -8.41 6.98 10.65
N SER A 494 -8.97 6.58 11.81
CA SER A 494 -8.62 5.32 12.47
C SER A 494 -8.92 4.11 11.58
N SER A 495 -9.99 4.17 10.77
CA SER A 495 -10.32 3.12 9.81
C SER A 495 -9.28 3.00 8.69
N ILE A 496 -8.71 4.13 8.25
CA ILE A 496 -7.66 4.16 7.22
C ILE A 496 -6.37 3.52 7.76
N LEU A 497 -6.02 3.84 9.00
CA LEU A 497 -4.88 3.24 9.70
C LEU A 497 -5.16 1.81 10.23
N ARG A 498 -6.40 1.32 10.11
CA ARG A 498 -6.86 0.01 10.61
C ARG A 498 -6.61 -0.21 12.10
N LEU A 499 -6.79 0.84 12.91
CA LEU A 499 -6.61 0.74 14.36
C LEU A 499 -7.74 -0.09 14.99
N LYS A 500 -7.38 -0.97 15.93
CA LYS A 500 -8.37 -1.79 16.68
C LYS A 500 -9.34 -0.96 17.51
N GLN A 501 -8.83 0.13 18.09
CA GLN A 501 -9.64 1.12 18.80
C GLN A 501 -9.56 2.45 18.04
N PRO A 502 -10.67 3.22 17.98
CA PRO A 502 -10.65 4.51 17.34
C PRO A 502 -9.86 5.53 18.16
N LEU A 503 -9.27 6.49 17.46
CA LEU A 503 -8.67 7.69 18.03
C LEU A 503 -9.71 8.52 18.79
N LYS A 504 -9.29 9.16 19.89
CA LYS A 504 -10.16 9.97 20.74
C LYS A 504 -10.75 11.16 19.98
N SER A 505 -12.06 11.34 20.09
CA SER A 505 -12.71 12.54 19.53
C SER A 505 -12.39 13.74 20.42
N LEU A 506 -11.79 14.78 19.83
CA LEU A 506 -11.52 16.05 20.50
C LEU A 506 -12.29 17.16 19.80
N LYS A 507 -13.12 17.90 20.56
CA LYS A 507 -13.73 19.14 20.10
C LYS A 507 -12.73 20.27 20.33
N ILE A 508 -11.92 20.56 19.32
CA ILE A 508 -10.95 21.65 19.37
C ILE A 508 -11.36 22.65 18.30
N ASN A 509 -11.57 23.90 18.72
CA ASN A 509 -12.04 25.07 17.98
C ASN A 509 -13.54 25.35 18.06
N GLU A 510 -13.88 26.34 18.88
CA GLU A 510 -14.99 27.24 18.59
C GLU A 510 -14.51 28.29 17.56
N GLY A 511 -15.35 28.63 16.60
CA GLY A 511 -15.08 29.72 15.66
C GLY A 511 -15.01 31.05 16.40
N LEU A 512 -14.43 32.08 15.78
CA LEU A 512 -14.73 33.44 16.22
C LEU A 512 -16.23 33.68 16.02
N GLY A 513 -16.86 34.42 16.94
CA GLY A 513 -18.22 34.89 16.74
C GLY A 513 -18.36 35.67 15.42
N VAL A 514 -19.55 35.66 14.85
CA VAL A 514 -19.87 36.32 13.57
C VAL A 514 -19.49 37.79 13.60
N VAL A 515 -19.83 38.49 14.69
CA VAL A 515 -19.56 39.93 14.84
C VAL A 515 -18.06 40.19 14.88
N LYS A 516 -17.33 39.46 15.74
CA LYS A 516 -15.87 39.59 15.85
C LYS A 516 -15.19 39.33 14.51
N THR A 517 -15.61 38.28 13.80
CA THR A 517 -15.06 37.92 12.49
C THR A 517 -15.20 39.07 11.50
N LYS A 518 -16.40 39.67 11.40
CA LYS A 518 -16.66 40.78 10.48
C LYS A 518 -15.92 42.06 10.85
N VAL A 519 -15.89 42.43 12.14
CA VAL A 519 -15.12 43.60 12.61
C VAL A 519 -13.63 43.43 12.29
N LYS A 520 -13.05 42.26 12.55
CA LYS A 520 -11.63 42.03 12.23
C LYS A 520 -11.36 42.12 10.73
N HIS A 521 -12.25 41.60 9.88
CA HIS A 521 -12.13 41.79 8.43
C HIS A 521 -12.18 43.28 8.05
N PHE A 522 -13.15 44.04 8.57
CA PHE A 522 -13.28 45.47 8.28
C PHE A 522 -12.04 46.27 8.73
N LEU A 523 -11.52 45.99 9.93
CA LEU A 523 -10.29 46.61 10.43
C LEU A 523 -9.06 46.25 9.56
N LEU A 524 -8.96 45.00 9.10
CA LEU A 524 -7.85 44.53 8.26
C LEU A 524 -7.93 45.09 6.83
N GLU A 525 -9.14 45.19 6.27
CA GLU A 525 -9.41 45.84 4.99
C GLU A 525 -9.06 47.34 5.02
N THR A 526 -9.38 48.02 6.12
CA THR A 526 -9.05 49.45 6.33
C THR A 526 -7.62 49.68 6.83
N LYS A 527 -6.80 48.61 6.90
CA LYS A 527 -5.39 48.63 7.32
C LYS A 527 -5.18 49.24 8.71
N ALA A 528 -6.07 48.93 9.65
CA ALA A 528 -5.91 49.32 11.05
C ALA A 528 -4.60 48.76 11.65
N PRO A 529 -4.04 49.41 12.69
CA PRO A 529 -2.86 48.93 13.39
C PRO A 529 -3.11 47.56 14.01
N ARG A 530 -2.04 46.76 14.07
CA ARG A 530 -2.07 45.40 14.62
C ARG A 530 -2.62 45.37 16.06
N GLU A 531 -2.33 46.40 16.84
CA GLU A 531 -2.74 46.57 18.23
C GLU A 531 -4.27 46.62 18.33
N ILE A 532 -4.94 47.37 17.44
CA ILE A 532 -6.41 47.45 17.41
C ILE A 532 -7.01 46.12 16.97
N VAL A 533 -6.47 45.50 15.93
CA VAL A 533 -6.97 44.20 15.43
C VAL A 533 -6.85 43.13 16.52
N SER A 534 -5.75 43.13 17.27
CA SER A 534 -5.51 42.19 18.37
C SER A 534 -6.41 42.49 19.58
N TYR A 535 -6.72 43.76 19.84
CA TYR A 535 -7.62 44.14 20.93
C TYR A 535 -9.02 43.53 20.78
N VAL A 536 -9.51 43.30 19.55
CA VAL A 536 -10.80 42.62 19.32
C VAL A 536 -10.85 41.21 19.91
N ASP A 537 -9.72 40.51 20.01
CA ASP A 537 -9.66 39.19 20.62
C ASP A 537 -9.83 39.25 22.16
N GLU A 538 -9.44 40.37 22.80
CA GLU A 538 -9.58 40.60 24.25
C GLU A 538 -11.03 40.93 24.67
N LEU A 539 -11.84 41.42 23.73
CA LEU A 539 -13.20 41.88 24.01
C LEU A 539 -14.15 40.71 24.30
N SER A 540 -14.93 40.80 25.37
CA SER A 540 -15.94 39.80 25.75
C SER A 540 -17.27 39.96 25.00
N PHE A 541 -17.25 40.25 23.69
CA PHE A 541 -18.46 40.29 22.88
C PHE A 541 -18.93 38.88 22.50
N ASN A 542 -20.12 38.51 22.96
CA ASN A 542 -20.85 37.33 22.51
C ASN A 542 -21.80 37.74 21.37
N ASP A 543 -21.96 36.87 20.37
CA ASP A 543 -22.91 37.08 19.27
C ASP A 543 -24.35 37.29 19.79
N SER A 544 -24.67 36.77 20.99
CA SER A 544 -25.95 37.00 21.68
C SER A 544 -26.26 38.47 21.97
N ASN A 545 -25.24 39.34 22.01
CA ASN A 545 -25.41 40.77 22.28
C ASN A 545 -25.85 41.55 21.03
N TYR A 546 -25.89 40.91 19.87
CA TYR A 546 -26.23 41.53 18.60
C TYR A 546 -27.42 40.82 17.97
N THR A 547 -28.33 41.59 17.37
CA THR A 547 -29.38 41.00 16.53
C THR A 547 -28.74 40.44 15.26
N LEU A 548 -28.84 39.14 15.05
CA LEU A 548 -28.36 38.45 13.86
C LEU A 548 -29.52 38.10 12.93
N VAL A 549 -29.34 38.37 11.63
CA VAL A 549 -30.28 38.01 10.57
C VAL A 549 -29.76 36.81 9.78
N ASN A 550 -30.63 35.85 9.48
CA ASN A 550 -30.31 34.74 8.61
C ASN A 550 -30.34 35.20 7.15
N LYS A 551 -29.31 34.82 6.39
CA LYS A 551 -29.18 35.06 4.96
C LYS A 551 -28.89 33.76 4.23
N GLU A 552 -29.34 33.71 2.99
CA GLU A 552 -29.01 32.65 2.04
C GLU A 552 -27.89 33.13 1.11
N LEU A 553 -26.81 32.35 1.07
CA LEU A 553 -25.74 32.58 0.13
C LEU A 553 -26.04 31.81 -1.16
N ARG A 554 -26.38 32.55 -2.22
CA ARG A 554 -26.42 31.99 -3.57
C ARG A 554 -25.00 31.84 -4.09
N LEU A 555 -24.68 30.63 -4.52
CA LEU A 555 -23.35 30.28 -5.01
C LEU A 555 -23.10 30.97 -6.36
N PRO A 556 -21.93 31.59 -6.54
CA PRO A 556 -21.59 32.18 -7.83
C PRO A 556 -21.43 31.10 -8.91
N ASN A 557 -21.74 31.45 -10.16
CA ASN A 557 -21.61 30.55 -11.31
C ASN A 557 -20.22 29.91 -11.41
N ILE A 558 -19.17 30.56 -10.90
CA ILE A 558 -17.81 30.01 -10.93
C ILE A 558 -17.65 28.70 -10.13
N LEU A 559 -18.46 28.49 -9.09
CA LEU A 559 -18.40 27.28 -8.27
C LEU A 559 -19.09 26.08 -8.92
N SER A 560 -19.99 26.28 -9.89
CA SER A 560 -20.63 25.17 -10.60
C SER A 560 -19.61 24.35 -11.40
N LYS A 561 -18.59 25.02 -11.94
CA LYS A 561 -17.46 24.35 -12.62
C LYS A 561 -16.79 23.32 -11.72
N PHE A 562 -16.53 23.65 -10.45
CA PHE A 562 -15.91 22.69 -9.53
C PHE A 562 -16.80 21.48 -9.26
N TYR A 563 -18.12 21.64 -9.30
CA TYR A 563 -19.02 20.49 -9.16
C TYR A 563 -18.91 19.54 -10.34
N GLU A 564 -18.78 20.06 -11.57
CA GLU A 564 -18.49 19.23 -12.74
C GLU A 564 -17.12 18.55 -12.61
N ASP A 565 -16.07 19.29 -12.26
CA ASP A 565 -14.72 18.73 -12.10
C ASP A 565 -14.64 17.66 -10.99
N ASN A 566 -15.41 17.82 -9.90
CA ASN A 566 -15.48 16.84 -8.81
C ASN A 566 -15.98 15.46 -9.26
N THR A 567 -16.76 15.36 -10.35
CA THR A 567 -17.23 14.05 -10.84
C THR A 567 -16.08 13.20 -11.41
N MET A 568 -14.93 13.81 -11.71
CA MET A 568 -13.72 13.13 -12.20
C MET A 568 -12.83 12.60 -11.06
N LEU A 569 -13.18 12.85 -9.79
CA LEU A 569 -12.38 12.43 -8.64
C LEU A 569 -12.52 10.94 -8.29
N ASP A 570 -13.32 10.16 -9.02
CA ASP A 570 -13.58 8.73 -8.77
C ASP A 570 -14.02 8.45 -7.32
N LEU A 571 -14.97 9.26 -6.85
CA LEU A 571 -15.62 9.11 -5.54
C LEU A 571 -16.86 8.24 -5.70
N ASP A 572 -17.19 7.45 -4.68
CA ASP A 572 -18.50 6.79 -4.65
C ASP A 572 -19.65 7.81 -4.66
N LYS A 573 -20.85 7.33 -5.00
CA LYS A 573 -22.01 8.19 -5.22
C LYS A 573 -22.40 9.00 -3.98
N ASP A 574 -22.23 8.44 -2.78
CA ASP A 574 -22.63 9.09 -1.53
C ASP A 574 -21.64 10.18 -1.12
N LEU A 575 -20.35 9.91 -1.28
CA LEU A 575 -19.28 10.89 -1.11
C LEU A 575 -19.41 12.04 -2.11
N LEU A 576 -19.63 11.72 -3.39
CA LEU A 576 -19.82 12.72 -4.43
C LEU A 576 -21.07 13.56 -4.17
N ALA A 577 -22.18 12.95 -3.73
CA ALA A 577 -23.39 13.68 -3.37
C ALA A 577 -23.18 14.66 -2.21
N CYS A 578 -22.32 14.33 -1.24
CA CYS A 578 -21.95 15.25 -0.17
C CYS A 578 -21.08 16.41 -0.67
N LEU A 579 -20.12 16.12 -1.56
CA LEU A 579 -19.21 17.13 -2.12
C LEU A 579 -19.88 18.05 -3.14
N ASN A 580 -20.88 17.57 -3.88
CA ASN A 580 -21.62 18.33 -4.90
C ASN A 580 -23.06 18.68 -4.47
N SER A 581 -23.37 18.58 -3.18
CA SER A 581 -24.73 18.83 -2.71
C SER A 581 -25.19 20.25 -3.11
N PRO A 582 -26.34 20.39 -3.79
CA PRO A 582 -26.84 21.67 -4.30
C PRO A 582 -27.48 22.55 -3.22
N SER A 583 -27.40 22.15 -1.94
CA SER A 583 -28.05 22.87 -0.86
C SER A 583 -27.45 24.26 -0.68
N VAL A 584 -28.33 25.28 -0.64
CA VAL A 584 -27.97 26.66 -0.33
C VAL A 584 -27.26 26.73 1.02
N HIS A 585 -26.22 27.55 1.12
CA HIS A 585 -25.54 27.79 2.39
C HIS A 585 -26.25 28.92 3.13
N THR A 586 -26.79 28.63 4.30
CA THR A 586 -27.38 29.62 5.20
C THR A 586 -26.34 30.13 6.18
N TYR A 587 -26.30 31.43 6.42
CA TYR A 587 -25.37 32.07 7.35
C TYR A 587 -26.02 33.26 8.05
N THR A 588 -25.42 33.72 9.15
CA THR A 588 -25.92 34.87 9.91
C THR A 588 -25.07 36.12 9.70
N GLU A 589 -25.69 37.28 9.76
CA GLU A 589 -25.02 38.59 9.77
C GLU A 589 -25.59 39.52 10.85
N PRO A 590 -24.81 40.45 11.40
CA PRO A 590 -25.35 41.50 12.24
C PRO A 590 -26.35 42.37 11.49
N ALA A 591 -27.47 42.70 12.12
CA ALA A 591 -28.47 43.60 11.57
C ALA A 591 -27.96 45.05 11.45
N ARG A 592 -27.05 45.45 12.35
CA ARG A 592 -26.38 46.75 12.34
C ARG A 592 -25.21 46.75 11.36
N ALA A 593 -24.90 47.92 10.79
CA ALA A 593 -23.76 48.09 9.91
C ALA A 593 -22.44 47.80 10.65
N ILE A 594 -21.53 47.08 10.02
CA ILE A 594 -20.24 46.69 10.63
C ILE A 594 -19.38 47.91 10.94
N ALA A 595 -19.48 48.98 10.14
CA ALA A 595 -18.79 50.24 10.40
C ALA A 595 -19.24 50.86 11.74
N GLU A 596 -20.53 50.79 12.10
CA GLU A 596 -21.04 51.32 13.38
C GLU A 596 -20.45 50.54 14.56
N ILE A 597 -20.51 49.20 14.49
CA ILE A 597 -19.98 48.33 15.53
C ILE A 597 -18.46 48.53 15.67
N THR A 598 -17.76 48.72 14.55
CA THR A 598 -16.33 49.02 14.58
C THR A 598 -16.04 50.37 15.23
N LEU A 599 -16.86 51.40 14.97
CA LEU A 599 -16.71 52.71 15.58
C LEU A 599 -16.88 52.65 17.11
N GLU A 600 -17.83 51.85 17.61
CA GLU A 600 -17.99 51.58 19.05
C GLU A 600 -16.72 50.97 19.66
N ILE A 601 -16.17 49.95 19.02
CA ILE A 601 -14.95 49.25 19.46
C ILE A 601 -13.74 50.21 19.46
N LEU A 602 -13.62 51.05 18.44
CA LEU A 602 -12.58 52.07 18.39
C LEU A 602 -12.71 53.05 19.56
N ASN A 603 -13.92 53.55 19.85
CA ASN A 603 -14.14 54.47 20.97
C ASN A 603 -13.79 53.82 22.32
N GLU A 604 -14.16 52.56 22.53
CA GLU A 604 -13.80 51.79 23.72
C GLU A 604 -12.27 51.62 23.84
N ALA A 605 -11.60 51.24 22.74
CA ALA A 605 -10.15 51.09 22.70
C ALA A 605 -9.43 52.39 23.07
N LYS A 606 -9.93 53.56 22.60
CA LYS A 606 -9.35 54.87 22.94
C LYS A 606 -9.43 55.20 24.43
N GLN A 607 -10.52 54.76 25.08
CA GLN A 607 -10.74 55.01 26.51
C GLN A 607 -9.91 54.06 27.38
N ASN A 608 -9.78 52.81 26.95
CA ASN A 608 -9.23 51.73 27.77
C ASN A 608 -7.76 51.38 27.44
N LYS A 609 -7.21 51.85 26.32
CA LYS A 609 -5.86 51.56 25.85
C LYS A 609 -5.20 52.82 25.29
N SER A 610 -3.89 52.92 25.43
CA SER A 610 -3.09 54.00 24.82
C SER A 610 -2.78 53.67 23.35
N ILE A 611 -3.81 53.67 22.48
CA ILE A 611 -3.67 53.40 21.04
C ILE A 611 -4.06 54.65 20.24
N GLU A 612 -3.22 55.03 19.29
CA GLU A 612 -3.53 56.14 18.36
C GLU A 612 -4.51 55.67 17.28
N ILE A 613 -5.77 56.10 17.38
CA ILE A 613 -6.85 55.61 16.50
C ILE A 613 -7.55 56.67 15.66
N ASP A 614 -7.23 57.96 15.85
CA ASP A 614 -8.01 59.08 15.30
C ASP A 614 -8.07 59.08 13.77
N LYS A 615 -6.99 58.65 13.10
CA LYS A 615 -6.97 58.48 11.64
C LYS A 615 -7.95 57.39 11.18
N TYR A 616 -8.00 56.27 11.88
CA TYR A 616 -8.86 55.13 11.52
C TYR A 616 -10.32 55.43 11.82
N LYS A 617 -10.58 56.12 12.94
CA LYS A 617 -11.91 56.62 13.28
C LYS A 617 -12.51 57.43 12.12
N LYS A 618 -11.76 58.38 11.56
CA LYS A 618 -12.19 59.15 10.37
C LYS A 618 -12.49 58.28 9.15
N VAL A 619 -11.72 57.20 8.94
CA VAL A 619 -11.98 56.25 7.84
C VAL A 619 -13.30 55.53 8.07
N VAL A 620 -13.54 55.02 9.29
CA VAL A 620 -14.80 54.34 9.63
C VAL A 620 -15.99 55.30 9.54
N GLU A 621 -15.84 56.54 10.02
CA GLU A 621 -16.85 57.59 9.93
C GLU A 621 -17.18 57.97 8.48
N ALA A 622 -16.21 57.88 7.55
CA ALA A 622 -16.47 58.11 6.13
C ALA A 622 -17.19 56.94 5.43
N TYR A 623 -17.22 55.76 6.04
CA TYR A 623 -17.98 54.59 5.56
C TYR A 623 -19.44 54.59 6.04
N LEU A 624 -19.75 55.35 7.10
CA LEU A 624 -21.09 55.55 7.65
C LEU A 624 -21.81 56.68 6.91
#